data_AF-A0A321LAG1-F1
#
_entry.id   AF-A0A321LAG1-F1
#
_cell.length_a   1.000
_cell.length_b   1.000
_cell.length_c   1.000
_cell.angle_alpha   90.00
_cell.angle_beta   90.00
_cell.angle_gamma   90.00
#
_symmetry.space_group_name_H-M   'P 1'
#
loop_
_entity.id
_entity.type
_entity.pdbx_description
1 polymer ?
#
loop_
_entity_poly.entity_id
_entity_poly.type
_entity_poly.pdbx_seq_one_letter_code
_entity_poly.pdbx_strand_id
1 'polypeptide(L)'
;MYNQQILDLARGEIEQQIQSMPAQFTSFDFYTAFAANHSRKYQQLIRIYTQRHDRPHAIQILHSQLMHTVNDRFSHLVRKTHTIANPKGGDMSAWVKA
;
A
#
# COMPACT_ATOMS: atom_id res chain seq x y z
N MET A 1 1.97 -9.65 -14.06
CA MET A 1 1.15 -8.57 -13.47
C MET A 1 1.43 -8.49 -11.98
N TYR A 2 2.19 -7.49 -11.53
CA TYR A 2 2.66 -7.39 -10.13
C TYR A 2 1.52 -7.30 -9.10
N ASN A 3 0.32 -6.80 -9.47
CA ASN A 3 -0.87 -6.82 -8.61
C ASN A 3 -1.27 -8.24 -8.18
N GLN A 4 -1.10 -9.26 -9.05
CA GLN A 4 -1.51 -10.63 -8.71
C GLN A 4 -0.65 -11.22 -7.58
N GLN A 5 0.67 -11.03 -7.64
CA GLN A 5 1.56 -11.51 -6.59
C GLN A 5 1.31 -10.83 -5.23
N ILE A 6 0.96 -9.54 -5.24
CA ILE A 6 0.56 -8.82 -4.03
C ILE A 6 -0.72 -9.42 -3.45
N LEU A 7 -1.73 -9.66 -4.28
CA LEU A 7 -2.99 -10.27 -3.86
C LEU A 7 -2.78 -11.68 -3.32
N ASP A 8 -2.04 -12.53 -4.03
CA ASP A 8 -1.81 -13.92 -3.61
C ASP A 8 -1.11 -13.99 -2.24
N LEU A 9 -0.23 -13.02 -1.93
CA LEU A 9 0.51 -12.99 -0.68
C LEU A 9 -0.21 -12.30 0.48
N ALA A 10 -0.99 -11.25 0.20
CA ALA A 10 -1.42 -10.30 1.21
C ALA A 10 -2.84 -9.76 1.04
N ARG A 11 -3.71 -10.40 0.23
CA ARG A 11 -5.09 -9.91 0.01
C ARG A 11 -5.86 -9.71 1.32
N GLY A 12 -5.84 -10.72 2.20
CA GLY A 12 -6.56 -10.66 3.48
C GLY A 12 -6.02 -9.57 4.40
N GLU A 13 -4.70 -9.42 4.46
CA GLU A 13 -4.05 -8.38 5.26
C GLU A 13 -4.31 -6.97 4.71
N ILE A 14 -4.39 -6.79 3.39
CA ILE A 14 -4.76 -5.51 2.77
C ILE A 14 -6.20 -5.16 3.15
N GLU A 15 -7.13 -6.12 3.04
CA GLU A 15 -8.54 -5.93 3.40
C GLU A 15 -8.69 -5.57 4.88
N GLN A 16 -8.06 -6.35 5.77
CA GLN A 16 -8.05 -6.09 7.20
C GLN A 16 -7.45 -4.72 7.52
N GLN A 17 -6.33 -4.35 6.87
CA GLN A 17 -5.71 -3.05 7.08
C GLN A 17 -6.65 -1.93 6.66
N ILE A 18 -7.28 -2.01 5.49
CA ILE A 18 -8.28 -1.04 5.01
C ILE A 18 -9.42 -0.90 6.04
N GLN A 19 -9.96 -2.00 6.54
CA GLN A 19 -11.03 -1.98 7.54
C GLN A 19 -10.60 -1.34 8.86
N SER A 20 -9.33 -1.49 9.26
CA SER A 20 -8.77 -0.84 10.45
C SER A 20 -8.42 0.64 10.26
N MET A 21 -8.34 1.13 9.02
CA MET A 21 -8.02 2.54 8.77
C MET A 21 -9.14 3.46 9.28
N PRO A 22 -8.79 4.70 9.68
CA PRO A 22 -9.78 5.75 9.90
C PRO A 22 -10.59 6.03 8.62
N ALA A 23 -11.75 6.70 8.77
CA ALA A 23 -12.64 7.03 7.66
C ALA A 23 -11.93 7.85 6.55
N GLN A 24 -10.93 8.63 6.93
CA GLN A 24 -10.05 9.38 6.04
C GLN A 24 -8.59 9.05 6.38
N PHE A 25 -7.79 8.71 5.37
CA PHE A 25 -6.38 8.39 5.55
C PHE A 25 -5.57 8.71 4.29
N THR A 26 -4.25 8.76 4.43
CA THR A 26 -3.33 8.96 3.30
C THR A 26 -2.66 7.65 2.91
N SER A 27 -2.10 7.59 1.70
CA SER A 27 -1.27 6.43 1.32
C SER A 27 -0.09 6.24 2.28
N PHE A 28 0.45 7.33 2.84
CA PHE A 28 1.49 7.27 3.86
C PHE A 28 1.03 6.54 5.12
N ASP A 29 -0.14 6.90 5.63
CA ASP A 29 -0.73 6.24 6.80
C ASP A 29 -0.94 4.74 6.51
N PHE A 30 -1.44 4.43 5.32
CA PHE A 30 -1.74 3.05 4.91
C PHE A 30 -0.50 2.15 4.92
N TYR A 31 0.54 2.49 4.15
CA TYR A 31 1.71 1.60 4.08
C TYR A 31 2.53 1.61 5.37
N THR A 32 2.47 2.69 6.16
CA THR A 32 3.14 2.76 7.47
C THR A 32 2.45 1.82 8.45
N ALA A 33 1.11 1.87 8.54
CA ALA A 33 0.33 0.95 9.35
C ALA A 33 0.47 -0.49 8.88
N PHE A 34 0.42 -0.73 7.57
CA PHE A 34 0.62 -2.07 7.00
C PHE A 34 2.01 -2.65 7.33
N ALA A 35 3.07 -1.83 7.23
CA ALA A 35 4.42 -2.25 7.58
C ALA A 35 4.57 -2.60 9.07
N ALA A 36 3.85 -1.89 9.95
CA ALA A 36 3.83 -2.16 11.39
C ALA A 36 3.01 -3.41 11.74
N ASN A 37 1.76 -3.47 11.28
CA ASN A 37 0.79 -4.51 11.67
C ASN A 37 1.04 -5.85 10.95
N HIS A 38 1.54 -5.80 9.71
CA HIS A 38 1.74 -6.97 8.86
C HIS A 38 3.21 -7.08 8.44
N SER A 39 4.14 -6.79 9.36
CA SER A 39 5.59 -6.69 9.11
C SER A 39 6.19 -7.89 8.36
N ARG A 40 5.77 -9.12 8.68
CA ARG A 40 6.23 -10.34 7.97
C ARG A 40 5.80 -10.33 6.49
N LYS A 41 4.54 -10.00 6.20
CA LYS A 41 4.01 -9.90 4.84
C LYS A 41 4.66 -8.74 4.09
N TYR A 42 4.81 -7.60 4.74
CA TYR A 42 5.51 -6.45 4.19
C TYR A 42 6.96 -6.79 3.79
N GLN A 43 7.71 -7.51 4.63
CA GLN A 43 9.05 -7.99 4.25
C GLN A 43 9.04 -9.00 3.10
N GLN A 44 8.05 -9.90 3.04
CA GLN A 44 7.91 -10.83 1.91
C GLN A 44 7.64 -10.09 0.59
N LEU A 45 6.79 -9.05 0.62
CA LEU A 45 6.51 -8.22 -0.54
C LEU A 45 7.74 -7.41 -0.98
N ILE A 46 8.51 -6.84 -0.04
CA ILE A 46 9.78 -6.16 -0.36
C ILE A 46 10.73 -7.13 -1.08
N ARG A 47 10.82 -8.39 -0.62
CA ARG A 47 11.73 -9.40 -1.19
C ARG A 47 11.51 -9.66 -2.67
N ILE A 48 10.28 -9.48 -3.17
CA ILE A 48 9.97 -9.60 -4.61
C ILE A 48 10.78 -8.60 -5.42
N TYR A 49 10.89 -7.36 -4.93
CA TYR A 49 11.54 -6.27 -5.64
C TYR A 49 13.04 -6.15 -5.33
N THR A 50 13.51 -6.65 -4.18
CA THR A 50 14.94 -6.65 -3.87
C THR A 50 15.78 -7.59 -4.74
N GLN A 51 15.17 -8.49 -5.49
CA GLN A 51 15.89 -9.31 -6.47
C GLN A 51 16.49 -8.47 -7.61
N ARG A 52 15.96 -7.27 -7.85
CA ARG A 52 16.33 -6.40 -8.98
C ARG A 52 16.78 -5.00 -8.56
N HIS A 53 16.55 -4.62 -7.30
CA HIS A 53 16.76 -3.26 -6.81
C HIS A 53 17.33 -3.27 -5.39
N ASP A 54 17.99 -2.18 -5.00
CA ASP A 54 18.36 -1.96 -3.60
C ASP A 54 17.10 -1.80 -2.73
N ARG A 55 17.27 -2.03 -1.42
CA ARG A 55 16.13 -2.06 -0.49
C ARG A 55 15.33 -0.75 -0.47
N PRO A 56 15.93 0.45 -0.39
CA PRO A 56 15.18 1.70 -0.51
C PRO A 56 14.31 1.79 -1.76
N HIS A 57 14.87 1.48 -2.93
CA HIS A 57 14.12 1.55 -4.18
C HIS A 57 13.04 0.46 -4.30
N ALA A 58 13.32 -0.76 -3.81
CA ALA A 58 12.34 -1.84 -3.72
C ALA A 58 11.13 -1.45 -2.86
N ILE A 59 11.34 -0.71 -1.77
CA ILE A 59 10.27 -0.18 -0.91
C ILE A 59 9.42 0.85 -1.67
N GLN A 60 10.03 1.77 -2.41
CA GLN A 60 9.30 2.77 -3.22
C GLN A 60 8.41 2.10 -4.28
N ILE A 61 8.94 1.09 -4.98
CA ILE A 61 8.19 0.30 -5.94
C ILE A 61 7.03 -0.41 -5.24
N LEU A 62 7.29 -1.06 -4.11
CA LEU A 62 6.25 -1.74 -3.34
C LEU A 62 5.14 -0.78 -2.92
N HIS A 63 5.46 0.38 -2.36
CA HIS A 63 4.45 1.36 -1.94
C HIS A 63 3.57 1.79 -3.12
N SER A 64 4.16 2.04 -4.27
CA SER A 64 3.43 2.41 -5.49
C SER A 64 2.51 1.28 -5.97
N GLN A 65 3.03 0.04 -6.02
CA GLN A 65 2.26 -1.12 -6.47
C GLN A 65 1.16 -1.52 -5.47
N LEU A 66 1.41 -1.35 -4.18
CA LEU A 66 0.44 -1.59 -3.12
C LEU A 66 -0.75 -0.63 -3.25
N MET A 67 -0.49 0.67 -3.39
CA MET A 67 -1.56 1.65 -3.54
C MET A 67 -2.30 1.51 -4.88
N HIS A 68 -1.61 1.11 -5.94
CA HIS A 68 -2.26 0.77 -7.21
C HIS A 68 -3.19 -0.45 -7.05
N THR A 69 -2.74 -1.49 -6.32
CA THR A 69 -3.56 -2.67 -6.00
C THR A 69 -4.78 -2.30 -5.15
N VAL A 70 -4.61 -1.45 -4.14
CA VAL A 70 -5.71 -0.92 -3.32
C VAL A 70 -6.74 -0.20 -4.19
N ASN A 71 -6.30 0.69 -5.07
CA ASN A 71 -7.19 1.42 -5.98
C ASN A 71 -7.97 0.52 -6.94
N ASP A 72 -7.29 -0.48 -7.51
CA ASP A 72 -7.83 -1.32 -8.59
C ASP A 72 -8.72 -2.44 -8.03
N ARG A 73 -8.31 -3.09 -6.94
CA ARG A 73 -8.91 -4.34 -6.45
C ARG A 73 -9.76 -4.17 -5.19
N PHE A 74 -9.59 -3.06 -4.47
CA PHE A 74 -10.32 -2.74 -3.24
C PHE A 74 -11.11 -1.44 -3.34
N SER A 75 -11.42 -1.00 -4.56
CA SER A 75 -12.26 0.18 -4.84
C SER A 75 -13.66 0.13 -4.22
N HIS A 76 -14.14 -1.08 -3.88
CA HIS A 76 -15.40 -1.29 -3.15
C HIS A 76 -15.30 -1.00 -1.65
N LEU A 77 -14.09 -0.89 -1.09
CA LEU A 77 -13.85 -0.57 0.33
C LEU A 77 -13.29 0.83 0.54
N VAL A 78 -12.58 1.37 -0.45
CA VAL A 78 -11.92 2.68 -0.36
C VAL A 78 -11.94 3.40 -1.69
N ARG A 79 -11.93 4.73 -1.62
CA ARG A 79 -11.88 5.60 -2.79
C ARG A 79 -10.79 6.64 -2.63
N LYS A 80 -9.93 6.79 -3.64
CA LYS A 80 -9.00 7.92 -3.73
C LYS A 80 -9.80 9.20 -3.96
N THR A 81 -9.57 10.22 -3.14
CA THR A 81 -10.28 11.50 -3.26
C THR A 81 -9.46 12.55 -4.00
N HIS A 82 -8.18 12.70 -3.65
CA HIS A 82 -7.27 13.66 -4.29
C HIS A 82 -5.81 13.29 -4.04
N THR A 83 -4.90 13.96 -4.75
CA THR A 83 -3.46 13.90 -4.52
C THR A 83 -3.07 15.09 -3.63
N ILE A 84 -2.22 14.87 -2.63
CA ILE A 84 -1.74 15.88 -1.68
C ILE A 84 -0.21 15.82 -1.57
N ALA A 85 0.42 16.90 -1.11
CA ALA A 85 1.87 16.93 -0.91
C ALA A 85 2.30 15.95 0.19
N ASN A 86 3.36 15.19 -0.06
CA ASN A 86 3.97 14.29 0.92
C ASN A 86 4.97 15.07 1.79
N PRO A 87 4.87 15.02 3.14
CA PRO A 87 5.83 15.66 4.05
C PRO A 87 7.29 15.21 3.87
N LYS A 88 7.53 14.06 3.23
CA LYS A 88 8.86 13.50 2.92
C LYS A 88 9.34 13.82 1.50
N GLY A 89 8.61 14.68 0.77
CA GLY A 89 8.87 15.03 -0.62
C GLY A 89 8.03 14.21 -1.60
N GLY A 90 7.65 14.83 -2.72
CA GLY A 90 6.76 14.26 -3.73
C GLY A 90 5.28 14.33 -3.33
N ASP A 91 4.47 13.47 -3.94
CA ASP A 91 3.02 13.43 -3.79
C ASP A 91 2.54 12.15 -3.10
N MET A 92 1.42 12.23 -2.39
CA MET A 92 0.71 11.09 -1.81
C MET A 92 -0.79 11.18 -2.10
N SER A 93 -1.51 10.07 -1.95
CA SER A 93 -2.95 10.04 -2.22
C SER A 93 -3.74 10.11 -0.93
N ALA A 94 -4.80 10.93 -0.90
CA ALA A 94 -5.82 10.93 0.15
C ALA A 94 -6.95 9.95 -0.20
N TRP A 95 -7.47 9.27 0.81
CA TRP A 95 -8.44 8.18 0.69
C TRP A 95 -9.57 8.34 1.68
N VAL A 96 -10.76 7.89 1.27
CA VAL A 96 -11.91 7.69 2.14
C VAL A 96 -12.31 6.22 2.13
N LYS A 97 -12.75 5.70 3.28
CA LYS A 97 -13.44 4.40 3.31
C LYS A 97 -14.84 4.54 2.72
N ALA A 98 -15.26 3.51 1.98
CA ALA A 98 -16.60 3.37 1.41
C ALA A 98 -17.60 2.87 2.46
#